data_AF-A0A2L2Z4Q0-F1
#
_entry.id   AF-A0A2L2Z4Q0-F1
#
_cell.length_a   1.000
_cell.length_b   1.000
_cell.length_c   1.000
_cell.angle_alpha   90.00
_cell.angle_beta   90.00
_cell.angle_gamma   90.00
#
_symmetry.space_group_name_H-M   'P 1'
#
loop_
_entity.id
_entity.type
_entity.pdbx_description
1 polymer ?
#
loop_
_entity_poly.entity_id
_entity_poly.type
_entity_poly.pdbx_seq_one_letter_code
_entity_poly.pdbx_strand_id
1 'polypeptide(L)' 'MYAIGAKILKPHNEKPDELENTISQALLELELYSDLNAQLRELYIVGAIEVDADGKKALVIS' A
#
# COMPACT_ATOMS: atom_id res chain seq x y z
N MET A 1 8.63 10.60 13.31
CA MET A 1 8.74 10.46 11.85
C MET A 1 8.28 9.06 11.53
N TYR A 2 7.11 8.89 10.92
CA TYR A 2 6.67 7.56 10.48
C TYR A 2 7.51 7.16 9.27
N ALA A 3 7.95 5.91 9.22
CA ALA A 3 8.78 5.45 8.11
C ALA A 3 7.94 5.46 6.82
N ILE A 4 8.46 6.14 5.79
CA ILE A 4 7.87 6.05 4.46
C ILE A 4 7.98 4.58 4.02
N GLY A 5 6.87 3.93 3.66
CA GLY A 5 6.84 2.52 3.26
C GLY A 5 6.52 1.51 4.38
N ALA A 6 5.94 1.92 5.51
CA ALA A 6 5.68 1.04 6.65
C ALA A 6 4.71 -0.14 6.37
N LYS A 7 3.91 -0.07 5.30
CA LYS A 7 2.85 -1.05 4.98
C LYS A 7 3.15 -1.89 3.74
N ILE A 8 4.33 -1.75 3.15
CA ILE A 8 4.77 -2.55 1.99
C ILE A 8 6.02 -3.37 2.31
N LEU A 9 5.98 -4.65 1.94
CA LEU A 9 7.07 -5.61 2.08
C LEU A 9 7.44 -6.13 0.69
N LYS A 10 8.51 -5.58 0.09
CA LYS A 10 8.99 -6.07 -1.20
C LYS A 10 9.82 -7.34 -1.03
N PRO A 11 9.64 -8.35 -1.88
CA PRO A 11 10.51 -9.52 -1.91
C PRO A 11 11.93 -9.10 -2.34
N HIS A 12 12.92 -9.90 -1.94
CA HIS A 12 14.34 -9.71 -2.30
C HIS A 12 14.92 -8.32 -1.98
N ASN A 13 14.31 -7.58 -1.04
CA ASN A 13 14.73 -6.25 -0.63
C ASN A 13 14.71 -5.23 -1.79
N GLU A 14 13.82 -5.45 -2.77
CA GLU A 14 13.55 -4.46 -3.82
C GLU A 14 12.98 -3.18 -3.22
N LYS A 15 13.21 -2.05 -3.90
CA LYS A 15 12.68 -0.77 -3.44
C LYS A 15 11.26 -0.58 -3.97
N PRO A 16 10.30 -0.15 -3.14
CA PRO A 16 8.98 0.23 -3.62
C PRO A 16 9.07 1.36 -4.65
N ASP A 17 8.23 1.30 -5.68
CA ASP A 17 8.06 2.41 -6.61
C ASP A 17 7.18 3.54 -6.03
N GLU A 18 6.99 4.63 -6.79
CA GLU A 18 6.21 5.78 -6.33
C GLU A 18 4.73 5.45 -6.08
N LEU A 19 4.13 4.59 -6.91
CA LEU A 19 2.74 4.17 -6.78
C LEU A 19 2.57 3.32 -5.51
N GLU A 20 3.45 2.34 -5.34
CA GLU A 20 3.52 1.45 -4.18
C GLU A 20 3.74 2.25 -2.88
N ASN A 21 4.63 3.23 -2.89
CA ASN A 21 4.84 4.13 -1.75
C ASN A 21 3.58 4.93 -1.42
N THR A 22 2.89 5.45 -2.43
CA THR A 22 1.66 6.22 -2.25
C THR A 22 0.57 5.37 -1.60
N ILE A 23 0.38 4.12 -2.07
CA ILE A 23 -0.59 3.18 -1.50
C ILE A 23 -0.19 2.78 -0.08
N SER A 24 1.10 2.52 0.16
CA SER A 24 1.59 2.22 1.51
C SER A 24 1.33 3.37 2.50
N GLN A 25 1.42 4.63 2.06
CA GLN A 25 1.06 5.77 2.92
C GLN A 25 -0.44 5.81 3.21
N ALA A 26 -1.28 5.64 2.19
CA ALA A 26 -2.73 5.62 2.38
C ALA A 26 -3.18 4.54 3.37
N LEU A 27 -2.59 3.34 3.31
CA LEU A 27 -2.87 2.27 4.27
C LEU A 27 -2.43 2.62 5.70
N LEU A 28 -1.29 3.31 5.85
CA LEU A 28 -0.82 3.75 7.16
C LEU A 28 -1.77 4.81 7.75
N GLU A 29 -2.21 5.77 6.94
CA GLU A 29 -3.18 6.78 7.36
C GLU A 29 -4.51 6.14 7.78
N LEU A 30 -5.00 5.15 7.03
CA LEU A 30 -6.19 4.39 7.41
C LEU A 30 -5.98 3.64 8.74
N GLU A 31 -4.82 3.02 8.95
CA GLU A 31 -4.51 2.36 10.24
C GLU A 31 -4.54 3.36 11.41
N LEU A 32 -4.06 4.59 11.21
CA LEU A 32 -3.97 5.58 12.28
C LEU A 32 -5.30 6.28 12.57
N TYR A 33 -6.13 6.51 11.55
CA TYR A 33 -7.29 7.41 11.66
C TYR A 33 -8.64 6.74 11.47
N SER A 34 -8.68 5.48 11.02
CA SER A 34 -9.94 4.73 10.88
C SER A 34 -10.16 3.74 12.01
N ASP A 35 -11.40 3.31 12.18
CA ASP A 35 -11.76 2.22 13.10
C ASP A 35 -11.23 0.84 12.64
N LEU A 36 -10.51 0.78 11.51
CA LEU A 36 -9.86 -0.43 10.99
C LEU A 36 -8.45 -0.64 11.56
N ASN A 37 -8.00 0.18 12.52
CA ASN A 37 -6.64 0.14 13.08
C ASN A 37 -6.16 -1.27 13.45
N ALA A 38 -6.99 -2.07 14.12
CA ALA A 38 -6.65 -3.41 14.58
C ALA A 38 -6.52 -4.41 13.42
N GLN A 39 -7.30 -4.23 12.36
CA GLN A 39 -7.27 -5.07 11.16
C GLN A 39 -6.07 -4.72 10.29
N LEU A 40 -5.73 -3.44 10.21
CA LEU A 40 -4.64 -2.97 9.37
C LEU A 40 -3.27 -3.13 10.01
N ARG A 41 -3.16 -3.17 11.34
CA ARG A 41 -1.87 -3.25 12.07
C ARG A 41 -0.90 -4.29 11.53
N GLU A 42 -1.36 -5.51 11.26
CA GLU A 42 -0.54 -6.62 10.76
C GLU A 42 -0.76 -6.91 9.26
N LEU A 43 -1.51 -6.05 8.56
CA LEU A 43 -1.69 -6.13 7.12
C LEU A 43 -0.52 -5.44 6.41
N TYR A 44 0.08 -6.13 5.45
CA TYR A 44 1.12 -5.61 4.58
C TYR A 44 0.80 -6.02 3.14
N ILE A 45 1.20 -5.17 2.20
CA ILE A 45 1.13 -5.46 0.77
C ILE A 45 2.53 -5.80 0.25
N VAL A 46 2.61 -6.54 -0.85
CA VAL A 46 3.87 -6.90 -1.52
C VAL A 46 4.01 -6.22 -2.89
N GLY A 47 2.93 -5.65 -3.41
CA GLY A 47 2.98 -4.89 -4.65
C GLY A 47 1.66 -4.22 -5.00
N ALA A 48 1.74 -3.29 -5.95
CA ALA A 48 0.58 -2.68 -6.55
C ALA A 48 0.85 -2.33 -8.01
N ILE A 49 -0.18 -2.47 -8.85
CA ILE A 49 -0.12 -2.08 -10.26
C ILE A 49 -1.37 -1.29 -10.65
N GLU A 50 -1.19 -0.34 -11.56
CA GLU A 50 -2.30 0.32 -12.25
C GLU A 50 -2.60 -0.39 -13.57
N VAL A 51 -3.87 -0.71 -13.81
CA VAL A 51 -4.35 -1.36 -15.03
C VAL A 51 -5.51 -0.58 -15.65
N ASP A 52 -5.68 -0.70 -16.97
CA ASP A 52 -6.90 -0.26 -17.63
C ASP A 52 -7.93 -1.40 -17.60
N ALA A 53 -9.13 -1.09 -17.12
CA ALA A 53 -10.27 -1.99 -17.07
C ALA A 53 -11.46 -1.28 -17.73
N ASP A 54 -11.65 -1.53 -19.02
CA ASP A 54 -12.73 -0.98 -19.83
C ASP A 54 -12.71 0.57 -19.89
N GLY A 55 -11.53 1.13 -20.17
CA GLY A 55 -11.32 2.58 -20.25
C GLY A 55 -11.33 3.30 -18.91
N LYS A 56 -11.29 2.56 -17.79
CA LYS A 56 -11.13 3.08 -16.44
C LYS A 56 -9.85 2.57 -15.84
N LYS A 57 -9.12 3.45 -15.16
CA LYS A 57 -7.96 3.04 -14.36
C LYS A 57 -8.42 2.30 -13.11
N ALA A 58 -7.79 1.16 -12.83
CA ALA A 58 -8.00 0.36 -11.64
C ALA A 58 -6.65 0.05 -10.98
N LEU A 59 -6.64 -0.07 -9.66
CA LEU A 59 -5.48 -0.50 -8.90
C LEU A 59 -5.67 -1.96 -8.46
N VAL A 60 -4.69 -2.79 -8.76
CA VAL A 60 -4.60 -4.16 -8.24
C VAL A 60 -3.52 -4.15 -7.17
N ILE A 61 -3.88 -4.63 -5.98
CA ILE A 61 -3.01 -4.65 -4.79
C ILE A 61 -2.84 -6.12 -4.37
N SER A 62 -1.60 -6.54 -4.14
CA SER A 62 -1.22 -7.90 -3.74
C SER A 62 -0.45 -7.90 -2.43
#